data_AF-A0A641M892-F1
#
_entry.id   AF-A0A641M892-F1
#
_cell.length_a   1.000
_cell.length_b   1.000
_cell.length_c   1.000
_cell.angle_alpha   90.00
_cell.angle_beta   90.00
_cell.angle_gamma   90.00
#
_symmetry.space_group_name_H-M   'P 1'
#
loop_
_entity.id
_entity.type
_entity.pdbx_description
1 polymer ?
#
loop_
_entity_poly.entity_id
_entity_poly.type
_entity_poly.pdbx_seq_one_letter_code
_entity_poly.pdbx_strand_id
1 'polypeptide(L)'
;MKKKSFLGVVSARIALTLALSGALMTGCYKEDGLDASKPGETVTLPDAAYTISGSVTDIETGDGVNLTAVETNVGTATILGDGSYAVKISKFTESEKVVNLIFKAEGYK
;
A
#
# COMPACT_ATOMS: atom_id res chain seq x y z
N MET A 1 27.99 -26.50 -27.26
CA MET A 1 28.72 -25.56 -26.38
C MET A 1 27.71 -24.69 -25.62
N LYS A 2 27.92 -24.57 -24.30
CA LYS A 2 27.37 -23.67 -23.28
C LYS A 2 25.86 -23.34 -23.27
N LYS A 3 25.13 -24.12 -22.45
CA LYS A 3 23.94 -23.67 -21.69
C LYS A 3 24.29 -22.39 -20.92
N LYS A 4 23.57 -21.30 -21.17
CA LYS A 4 23.57 -20.14 -20.26
C LYS A 4 22.33 -20.22 -19.39
N SER A 5 22.55 -20.76 -18.19
CA SER A 5 21.66 -20.63 -17.05
C SER A 5 21.43 -19.14 -16.76
N PHE A 6 20.17 -18.73 -16.66
CA PHE A 6 19.77 -17.42 -16.14
C PHE A 6 18.97 -17.61 -14.83
N LEU A 7 19.43 -18.54 -13.99
CA LEU A 7 19.07 -18.63 -12.56
C LEU A 7 19.90 -17.63 -11.73
N GLY A 8 20.00 -16.39 -12.20
CA GLY A 8 20.59 -15.29 -11.45
C GLY A 8 19.47 -14.50 -10.79
N VAL A 9 19.51 -14.41 -9.47
CA VAL A 9 18.59 -13.62 -8.61
C VAL A 9 17.28 -14.33 -8.23
N VAL A 10 17.42 -15.51 -7.63
CA VAL A 10 16.53 -15.85 -6.49
C VAL A 10 16.93 -14.90 -5.36
N SER A 11 16.33 -13.72 -5.35
CA SER A 11 16.39 -12.83 -4.20
C SER A 11 15.67 -13.50 -3.05
N ALA A 12 16.37 -13.57 -1.92
CA ALA A 12 15.94 -14.06 -0.63
C ALA A 12 14.46 -13.84 -0.32
N ARG A 13 13.96 -14.68 0.60
CA ARG A 13 12.65 -14.66 1.29
C ARG A 13 11.69 -15.71 0.71
N ILE A 14 11.77 -16.92 1.25
CA ILE A 14 10.67 -17.73 1.82
C ILE A 14 11.28 -19.13 2.05
N ALA A 15 11.85 -19.30 3.24
CA ALA A 15 12.10 -20.61 3.84
C ALA A 15 11.61 -20.49 5.28
N LEU A 16 10.29 -20.61 5.45
CA LEU A 16 9.66 -20.70 6.76
C LEU A 16 9.96 -22.09 7.32
N THR A 17 11.07 -22.21 8.04
CA THR A 17 11.46 -23.44 8.73
C THR A 17 10.61 -23.59 10.00
N LEU A 18 9.54 -24.38 9.90
CA LEU A 18 8.78 -24.91 11.02
C LEU A 18 9.66 -25.89 11.81
N ALA A 19 10.32 -25.39 12.85
CA ALA A 19 11.00 -26.23 13.85
C ALA A 19 11.02 -25.48 15.19
N LEU A 20 9.84 -25.19 15.75
CA LEU A 20 9.75 -24.88 17.17
C LEU A 20 9.49 -26.19 17.91
N SER A 21 10.58 -26.67 18.50
CA SER A 21 10.73 -27.86 19.34
C SER A 21 9.53 -28.12 20.24
N GLY A 22 8.97 -29.33 20.13
CA GLY A 22 8.23 -29.96 21.22
C GLY A 22 9.20 -30.32 22.36
N ALA A 23 8.68 -30.26 23.59
CA ALA A 23 9.40 -30.23 24.87
C ALA A 23 10.01 -28.85 25.12
N LEU A 24 9.53 -28.07 26.09
CA LEU A 24 9.52 -28.39 27.52
C LEU A 24 8.31 -27.70 28.16
N MET A 25 7.46 -28.44 28.88
CA MET A 25 6.80 -28.02 30.14
C MET A 25 5.89 -29.15 30.62
N THR A 26 6.46 -30.30 30.95
CA THR A 26 5.90 -31.10 32.05
C THR A 26 6.37 -30.45 33.35
N GLY A 27 5.83 -29.27 33.62
CA GLY A 27 6.05 -28.54 34.86
C GLY A 27 4.75 -28.53 35.63
N CYS A 28 4.64 -29.42 36.62
CA CYS A 28 3.58 -29.43 37.61
C CYS A 28 3.63 -28.15 38.46
N TYR A 29 3.22 -27.01 37.89
CA TYR A 29 2.91 -25.83 38.69
C TYR A 29 1.45 -25.91 39.08
N LYS A 30 1.30 -26.08 40.40
CA LYS A 30 0.04 -26.09 41.13
C LYS A 30 -0.70 -24.80 40.85
N GLU A 31 -2.03 -24.92 40.93
CA GLU A 31 -2.98 -23.85 41.16
C GLU A 31 -2.40 -22.81 42.14
N ASP A 32 -1.95 -21.67 41.65
CA ASP A 32 -1.77 -20.46 42.43
C ASP A 32 -2.13 -19.31 41.50
N GLY A 33 -3.21 -18.61 41.87
CA GLY A 33 -3.89 -17.63 41.06
C GLY A 33 -2.93 -16.60 40.46
N LEU A 34 -2.66 -16.74 39.17
CA LEU A 34 -2.11 -15.65 38.39
C LEU A 34 -3.32 -14.84 37.96
N ASP A 35 -3.61 -13.79 38.73
CA ASP A 35 -4.40 -12.64 38.31
C ASP A 35 -4.01 -12.32 36.86
N ALA A 36 -4.86 -12.76 35.93
CA ALA A 36 -4.68 -12.55 34.51
C ALA A 36 -4.82 -11.04 34.34
N SER A 37 -3.66 -10.38 34.43
CA SER A 37 -3.44 -9.00 34.12
C SER A 37 -4.32 -8.69 32.93
N LYS A 38 -5.39 -7.94 33.20
CA LYS A 38 -6.42 -7.56 32.24
C LYS A 38 -5.71 -7.26 30.91
N PRO A 39 -6.11 -7.83 29.75
CA PRO A 39 -5.53 -7.43 28.48
C PRO A 39 -5.96 -5.98 28.23
N GLY A 40 -5.18 -5.05 28.77
CA GLY A 40 -5.50 -3.65 28.97
C GLY A 40 -4.60 -2.79 28.12
N GLU A 41 -4.37 -3.18 26.88
CA GLU A 41 -3.81 -2.27 25.89
C GLU A 41 -4.67 -2.30 24.64
N THR A 42 -5.45 -1.23 24.47
CA THR A 42 -6.09 -0.91 23.20
C THR A 42 -4.99 -0.60 22.19
N VAL A 43 -4.67 -1.56 21.33
CA VAL A 43 -3.80 -1.35 20.18
C VAL A 43 -4.51 -0.41 19.21
N THR A 44 -3.97 0.80 19.05
CA THR A 44 -4.46 1.73 18.04
C THR A 44 -3.75 1.45 16.73
N LEU A 45 -4.49 0.98 15.72
CA LEU A 45 -3.95 0.78 14.38
C LEU A 45 -3.82 2.13 13.66
N PRO A 46 -2.84 2.28 12.76
CA PRO A 46 -2.74 3.47 11.93
C PRO A 46 -3.95 3.55 10.99
N ASP A 47 -4.28 4.77 10.58
CA ASP A 47 -5.33 5.00 9.60
C ASP A 47 -4.96 4.40 8.24
N ALA A 48 -5.96 3.88 7.53
CA ALA A 48 -5.78 3.42 6.17
C ALA A 48 -5.43 4.60 5.26
N ALA A 49 -4.43 4.40 4.40
CA ALA A 49 -4.01 5.37 3.39
C ALA A 49 -4.37 4.85 1.99
N TYR A 50 -5.11 5.65 1.23
CA TYR A 50 -5.52 5.32 -0.13
C TYR A 50 -4.86 6.28 -1.12
N THR A 51 -4.47 5.76 -2.27
CA THR A 51 -3.90 6.54 -3.37
C THR A 51 -4.57 6.15 -4.68
N ILE A 52 -4.97 7.15 -5.47
CA ILE A 52 -5.45 6.96 -6.85
C ILE A 52 -4.35 7.45 -7.77
N SER A 53 -3.86 6.58 -8.66
CA SER A 53 -2.87 6.93 -9.67
C SER A 53 -3.39 6.63 -11.06
N GLY A 54 -2.97 7.42 -12.04
CA GLY A 54 -3.35 7.22 -13.43
C GLY A 54 -2.51 8.07 -14.38
N SER A 55 -2.87 8.02 -15.66
CA SER A 55 -2.25 8.81 -16.73
C SER A 55 -3.32 9.38 -17.65
N VAL A 56 -3.06 10.57 -18.18
CA VAL A 56 -3.87 11.24 -19.21
C VAL A 56 -3.07 11.25 -20.50
N THR A 57 -3.62 10.70 -21.57
CA THR A 57 -2.96 10.57 -22.88
C THR A 57 -3.76 11.24 -23.97
N ASP A 58 -3.06 11.78 -24.96
CA ASP A 58 -3.65 12.25 -26.20
C ASP A 58 -4.14 11.04 -27.04
N ILE A 59 -5.34 11.15 -27.60
CA ILE A 59 -5.95 10.04 -28.35
C ILE A 59 -5.35 9.87 -29.76
N GLU A 60 -4.85 10.96 -30.36
CA GLU A 60 -4.30 10.95 -31.71
C GLU A 60 -2.86 10.46 -31.72
N THR A 61 -2.04 10.94 -30.77
CA THR A 61 -0.62 10.60 -30.71
C THR A 61 -0.31 9.45 -29.76
N GLY A 62 -1.15 9.24 -28.74
CA GLY A 62 -0.88 8.29 -27.65
C GLY A 62 0.09 8.81 -26.58
N ASP A 63 0.60 10.05 -26.73
CA ASP A 63 1.56 10.63 -25.81
C ASP A 63 0.89 11.11 -24.51
N GLY A 64 1.67 11.18 -23.43
CA GLY A 64 1.21 11.75 -22.17
C GLY A 64 0.92 13.24 -22.29
N VAL A 65 -0.26 13.66 -21.87
CA VAL A 65 -0.66 15.08 -21.87
C VAL A 65 0.13 15.84 -20.81
N ASN A 66 0.72 16.99 -21.16
CA ASN A 66 1.42 17.81 -20.18
C ASN A 66 0.44 18.52 -19.23
N LEU A 67 0.15 17.87 -18.10
CA LEU A 67 -0.74 18.39 -17.07
C LEU A 67 -0.13 19.61 -16.37
N THR A 68 -0.90 20.68 -16.24
CA THR A 68 -0.54 21.88 -15.46
C THR A 68 -1.12 21.85 -14.05
N ALA A 69 -2.28 21.21 -13.87
CA ALA A 69 -2.87 20.96 -12.56
C ALA A 69 -3.76 19.72 -12.55
N VAL A 70 -3.89 19.11 -11.38
CA VAL A 70 -4.92 18.11 -11.09
C VAL A 70 -5.65 18.58 -9.85
N GLU A 71 -6.92 18.98 -10.02
CA GLU A 71 -7.76 19.44 -8.93
C GLU A 71 -8.61 18.28 -8.42
N THR A 72 -8.80 18.24 -7.10
CA THR A 72 -9.57 17.19 -6.47
C THR A 72 -10.28 17.71 -5.23
N ASN A 73 -11.44 17.12 -4.94
CA ASN A 73 -12.17 17.35 -3.69
C ASN A 73 -11.61 16.51 -2.52
N VAL A 74 -10.59 15.68 -2.76
CA VAL A 74 -10.03 14.76 -1.76
C VAL A 74 -8.52 14.87 -1.69
N GLY A 75 -8.02 15.30 -0.52
CA GLY A 75 -6.59 15.30 -0.22
C GLY A 75 -5.72 16.08 -1.20
N THR A 76 -4.62 15.48 -1.63
CA THR A 76 -3.57 16.18 -2.38
C THR A 76 -3.20 15.43 -3.65
N ALA A 77 -3.25 16.12 -4.78
CA ALA A 77 -2.79 15.61 -6.06
C ALA A 77 -1.32 15.98 -6.33
N THR A 78 -0.64 15.15 -7.09
CA THR A 78 0.75 15.33 -7.52
C THR A 78 0.87 14.91 -8.98
N ILE A 79 1.44 15.79 -9.82
CA ILE A 79 1.79 15.47 -11.20
C ILE A 79 3.17 14.83 -11.20
N LEU A 80 3.29 13.67 -11.83
CA LEU A 80 4.53 12.88 -11.86
C LEU A 80 5.35 13.11 -13.14
N GLY A 81 4.77 13.79 -14.13
CA GLY A 81 5.33 13.95 -15.48
C GLY A 81 4.66 13.02 -16.49
N ASP A 82 4.84 13.31 -17.79
CA ASP A 82 4.34 12.49 -18.90
C ASP A 82 2.86 12.10 -18.77
N GLY A 83 2.01 13.06 -18.39
CA GLY A 83 0.57 12.85 -18.17
C GLY A 83 0.19 12.02 -16.95
N SER A 84 1.16 11.55 -16.16
CA SER A 84 0.94 10.74 -14.98
C SER A 84 0.64 11.57 -13.74
N TYR A 85 -0.24 11.06 -12.88
CA TYR A 85 -0.64 11.72 -11.64
C TYR A 85 -0.86 10.70 -10.50
N ALA A 86 -0.78 11.20 -9.27
CA ALA A 86 -1.17 10.48 -8.07
C ALA A 86 -1.95 11.41 -7.12
N VAL A 87 -3.01 10.90 -6.51
CA VAL A 87 -3.84 11.60 -5.53
C VAL A 87 -3.87 10.82 -4.24
N LYS A 88 -3.33 11.40 -3.17
CA LYS A 88 -3.44 10.87 -1.82
C LYS A 88 -4.79 11.27 -1.25
N ILE A 89 -5.58 10.28 -0.85
CA ILE A 89 -6.90 10.50 -0.32
C ILE A 89 -6.78 10.78 1.18
N SER A 90 -7.29 11.93 1.62
CA SER A 90 -7.41 12.23 3.05
C SER A 90 -8.31 11.20 3.74
N LYS A 91 -8.05 10.94 5.02
CA LYS A 91 -8.88 10.05 5.83
C LYS A 91 -10.36 10.42 5.71
N PHE A 92 -11.19 9.40 5.50
CA PHE A 92 -12.66 9.49 5.55
C PHE A 92 -13.21 8.32 6.36
N THR A 93 -14.36 8.52 6.99
CA THR A 93 -15.02 7.50 7.86
C THR A 93 -16.26 6.88 7.22
N GLU A 94 -16.61 7.34 6.03
CA GLU A 94 -17.73 6.84 5.23
C GLU A 94 -17.35 5.49 4.60
N SER A 95 -18.32 4.61 4.36
CA SER A 95 -18.06 3.36 3.64
C SER A 95 -17.65 3.59 2.18
N GLU A 96 -18.06 4.73 1.62
CA GLU A 96 -17.80 5.13 0.24
C GLU A 96 -17.45 6.62 0.19
N LYS A 97 -16.56 6.98 -0.74
CA LYS A 97 -16.20 8.37 -1.01
C LYS A 97 -16.24 8.65 -2.50
N VAL A 98 -17.01 9.66 -2.89
CA VAL A 98 -17.00 10.15 -4.27
C VAL A 98 -15.80 11.08 -4.48
N VAL A 99 -15.00 10.75 -5.49
CA VAL A 99 -13.78 11.47 -5.86
C VAL A 99 -13.98 12.10 -7.23
N ASN A 100 -13.85 13.43 -7.27
CA ASN A 100 -13.82 14.21 -8.50
C ASN A 100 -12.37 14.57 -8.79
N LEU A 101 -11.95 14.29 -10.03
CA LEU A 101 -10.64 14.67 -10.56
C LEU A 101 -10.86 15.56 -11.77
N ILE A 102 -10.24 16.75 -11.76
CA ILE A 102 -10.28 17.69 -12.87
C ILE A 102 -8.84 17.90 -13.33
N PHE A 103 -8.57 17.57 -14.58
CA PHE A 103 -7.26 17.69 -15.20
C PHE A 103 -7.20 18.99 -16.00
N LYS A 104 -6.16 19.78 -15.75
CA LYS A 104 -5.87 20.99 -16.53
C LYS A 104 -4.59 20.75 -17.31
N ALA A 105 -4.60 21.11 -18.59
CA ALA A 105 -3.45 21.01 -19.48
C ALA A 105 -3.50 22.16 -20.50
N GLU A 106 -2.34 22.56 -21.01
CA GLU A 106 -2.28 23.54 -22.10
C GLU A 106 -2.70 22.89 -23.42
N GLY A 107 -3.56 23.55 -24.20
CA GLY A 107 -4.02 23.04 -25.49
C GLY A 107 -5.20 22.07 -25.44
N TYR A 108 -5.66 21.69 -24.24
CA TYR A 108 -6.81 20.80 -24.04
C TYR A 108 -7.92 21.53 -23.27
N LYS A 109 -9.19 21.26 -23.60
CA LYS A 109 -10.39 21.86 -22.97
C LYS A 109 -11.23 20.82 -22.25
#